data_AF-A0A840N0I8-F1
#
_entry.id   AF-A0A840N0I8-F1
#
_cell.length_a   1.000
_cell.length_b   1.000
_cell.length_c   1.000
_cell.angle_alpha   90.00
_cell.angle_beta   90.00
_cell.angle_gamma   90.00
#
_symmetry.space_group_name_H-M   'P 1'
#
loop_
_entity.id
_entity.type
_entity.pdbx_description
1 polymer ?
#
loop_
_entity_poly.entity_id
_entity_poly.type
_entity_poly.pdbx_seq_one_letter_code
_entity_poly.pdbx_strand_id
1 'polypeptide(L)' 'MTDHVLIQLAVRRPHVNAPTLPEGATYDTISGCWQTRGEGGLTPMSTKKNDIETGEDMKGE' A
#
# COMPACT_ATOMS: atom_id res chain seq x y z
N MET A 1 28.47 -3.20 18.51
CA MET A 1 27.02 -2.98 18.47
C MET A 1 26.53 -3.63 17.20
N THR A 2 25.73 -4.69 17.30
CA THR A 2 25.21 -5.42 16.15
C THR A 2 23.99 -4.65 15.65
N ASP A 3 24.10 -4.03 14.47
CA ASP A 3 22.98 -3.31 13.87
C ASP A 3 21.81 -4.27 13.62
N HIS A 4 20.63 -3.90 14.12
CA HIS A 4 19.40 -4.71 14.07
C HIS A 4 19.02 -5.05 12.61
N VAL A 5 18.50 -6.25 12.35
CA VAL A 5 18.16 -6.74 10.99
C VAL A 5 17.24 -5.78 10.22
N LEU A 6 16.33 -5.10 10.91
CA LEU A 6 15.46 -4.09 10.30
C LEU A 6 16.22 -2.86 9.79
N ILE A 7 17.32 -2.48 10.45
CA ILE A 7 18.16 -1.36 10.02
C ILE A 7 18.96 -1.77 8.77
N GLN A 8 19.44 -3.00 8.72
CA GLN A 8 20.18 -3.54 7.58
C GLN A 8 19.31 -3.65 6.32
N LEU A 9 18.03 -4.02 6.49
CA LEU A 9 17.08 -4.18 5.39
C LEU A 9 16.30 -2.90 5.05
N ALA A 10 16.55 -1.80 5.77
CA ALA A 10 15.87 -0.54 5.52
C ALA A 10 16.28 0.03 4.15
N VAL A 11 15.39 -0.06 3.17
CA VAL A 11 15.59 0.59 1.87
C VAL A 11 15.31 2.09 2.02
N ARG A 12 16.37 2.90 2.06
CA ARG A 12 16.25 4.37 2.07
C ARG A 12 15.89 4.84 0.66
N ARG A 13 14.62 5.20 0.45
CA ARG A 13 14.20 5.89 -0.77
C ARG A 13 14.53 7.38 -0.65
N PRO A 14 15.15 8.01 -1.66
CA PRO A 14 15.33 9.46 -1.69
C PRO A 14 13.97 10.17 -1.59
N HIS A 15 13.96 11.34 -0.94
CA HIS A 15 12.78 12.20 -0.95
C HIS A 15 12.47 12.63 -2.40
N VAL A 16 11.21 12.53 -2.79
CA VAL A 16 10.72 12.99 -4.10
C VAL A 16 9.57 13.98 -3.89
N ASN A 17 9.60 15.10 -4.61
CA ASN A 17 8.54 16.12 -4.53
C ASN A 17 7.25 15.68 -5.22
N ALA A 18 7.35 14.77 -6.19
CA ALA A 18 6.23 14.22 -6.92
C ALA A 18 6.29 12.68 -6.83
N PRO A 19 5.14 12.01 -6.60
CA PRO A 19 5.08 10.56 -6.60
C PRO A 19 5.38 10.01 -7.99
N THR A 20 6.10 8.89 -8.06
CA THR A 20 6.26 8.14 -9.30
C THR A 20 4.97 7.37 -9.58
N LEU A 21 4.16 7.88 -10.51
CA LEU A 21 2.94 7.22 -10.95
C LEU A 21 3.24 6.27 -12.12
N PRO A 22 2.53 5.13 -12.23
CA PRO A 22 2.55 4.30 -13.43
C PRO A 22 2.14 5.11 -14.67
N GLU A 23 2.69 4.74 -15.83
CA GLU A 23 2.34 5.40 -17.09
C GLU A 23 0.82 5.25 -17.37
N GLY A 24 0.17 6.36 -17.71
CA GLY A 24 -1.26 6.39 -17.98
C GLY A 24 -2.14 6.25 -16.72
N ALA A 25 -1.58 6.43 -15.52
CA ALA A 25 -2.37 6.56 -14.29
C ALA A 25 -3.03 7.94 -14.21
N THR A 26 -4.36 7.98 -14.08
CA THR A 26 -5.15 9.20 -13.93
C THR A 26 -6.12 9.08 -12.78
N TYR A 27 -6.27 10.15 -12.00
CA TYR A 27 -7.28 10.23 -10.95
C TYR A 27 -8.63 10.66 -11.55
N ASP A 28 -9.66 9.83 -11.40
CA ASP A 28 -11.03 10.20 -11.74
C ASP A 28 -11.71 10.83 -10.52
N THR A 29 -11.99 12.13 -10.61
CA THR A 29 -12.61 12.91 -9.53
C THR A 29 -14.07 12.56 -9.31
N ILE A 30 -14.76 11.96 -10.29
CA ILE A 30 -16.18 11.60 -10.18
C ILE A 30 -16.33 10.33 -9.33
N SER A 31 -15.54 9.30 -9.65
CA SER A 31 -15.54 8.03 -8.89
C SER A 31 -14.62 8.05 -7.67
N GLY A 32 -13.73 9.05 -7.56
CA GLY A 32 -12.78 9.18 -6.47
C GLY A 32 -11.69 8.10 -6.48
N CYS A 33 -11.36 7.55 -7.64
CA CYS A 33 -10.41 6.45 -7.76
C CYS A 33 -9.31 6.71 -8.80
N TRP A 34 -8.16 6.06 -8.62
CA TRP A 34 -7.08 6.04 -9.60
C TRP A 34 -7.35 4.96 -10.65
N GLN A 35 -7.19 5.30 -11.92
CA GLN A 35 -7.36 4.40 -13.05
C GLN A 35 -6.05 4.32 -13.83
N THR A 36 -5.68 3.13 -14.30
CA THR A 36 -4.55 2.92 -15.20
C THR A 36 -5.06 2.54 -16.59
N ARG A 37 -4.49 3.13 -17.64
CA ARG A 37 -4.85 2.82 -19.03
C ARG A 37 -4.19 1.51 -19.47
N GLY A 38 -4.78 0.38 -19.09
CA GLY A 38 -4.31 -0.96 -19.46
C GLY A 38 -4.64 -1.99 -18.40
N GLU A 39 -5.36 -3.03 -18.83
CA GLU A 39 -5.70 -4.30 -18.16
C GLU A 39 -5.94 -4.29 -16.64
N GLY A 40 -7.21 -4.50 -16.28
CA GLY A 40 -7.61 -4.93 -14.94
C GLY A 40 -7.63 -3.77 -13.95
N GLY A 41 -8.79 -3.13 -13.81
CA GLY A 41 -9.06 -2.31 -12.62
C GLY A 41 -8.65 -3.10 -11.39
N LEU A 42 -8.00 -2.42 -10.44
CA LEU A 42 -7.49 -3.00 -9.20
C LEU A 42 -8.53 -4.02 -8.69
N THR A 43 -8.20 -5.32 -8.75
CA THR A 43 -9.06 -6.35 -8.17
C THR A 43 -9.41 -5.87 -6.78
N PRO A 44 -10.70 -5.78 -6.41
CA PRO A 44 -11.07 -5.30 -5.10
C PRO A 44 -10.35 -6.21 -4.11
N MET A 45 -9.30 -5.68 -3.49
CA MET A 45 -8.70 -6.37 -2.37
C MET A 45 -9.81 -6.36 -1.35
N SER A 46 -10.42 -7.53 -1.15
CA SER A 46 -11.18 -7.80 0.05
C SER A 46 -10.19 -7.66 1.19
N THR A 47 -9.95 -6.43 1.64
CA THR A 47 -9.31 -6.21 2.92
C THR A 47 -10.25 -6.86 3.90
N LYS A 48 -9.88 -8.05 4.39
CA LYS A 48 -10.51 -8.62 5.56
C LYS A 48 -10.35 -7.53 6.62
N LYS A 49 -11.45 -6.85 6.96
CA LYS A 49 -11.46 -6.05 8.17
C LYS A 49 -11.15 -7.06 9.26
N ASN A 50 -10.03 -6.88 9.96
CA ASN A 50 -9.77 -7.69 11.13
C ASN A 50 -10.80 -7.26 12.16
N ASP A 51 -11.92 -7.99 12.20
CA ASP A 51 -13.04 -7.68 13.07
C ASP A 51 -12.59 -7.98 14.50
N ILE A 52 -12.58 -6.93 15.35
CA ILE A 52 -12.22 -7.02 16.77
C ILE A 52 -13.06 -8.06 17.51
N GLU A 53 -14.29 -8.30 17.05
CA GLU A 53 -15.20 -9.32 17.58
C GLU A 53 -14.71 -10.75 17.36
N THR A 54 -13.89 -11.00 16.33
CA THR A 54 -13.36 -12.35 16.03
C THR A 54 -12.09 -12.69 16.81
N GLY A 55 -11.51 -11.73 17.55
CA GLY A 55 -10.28 -11.94 18.32
C GLY A 55 -9.02 -12.17 17.50
N GLU A 56 -9.08 -12.05 16.16
CA GLU A 56 -7.89 -12.17 15.30
C GLU A 56 -6.89 -11.00 15.49
N ASP A 57 -7.33 -9.85 15.99
CA ASP A 57 -6.49 -8.67 16.26
C ASP A 57 -5.59 -8.84 17.52
N MET A 58 -5.82 -9.88 18.33
CA MET A 58 -5.03 -10.15 19.54
C MET A 58 -3.87 -11.14 19.32
N LYS A 59 -3.57 -11.56 18.08
CA LYS A 59 -2.42 -12.46 17.79
C LYS A 59 -1.06 -11.75 17.69
N GLY A 60 -0.98 -10.52 18.20
CA GLY A 60 0.22 -9.69 18.22
C GLY A 60 0.76 -9.36 19.61
N GLU A 61 0.38 -10.13 20.65
CA GLU A 61 1.08 -10.15 21.94
C GLU A 61 2.25 -11.15 21.94
#